data_AF-A0A0C1IA00-F1
#
_entry.id   AF-A0A0C1IA00-F1
#
_cell.length_a   1.000
_cell.length_b   1.000
_cell.length_c   1.000
_cell.angle_alpha   90.00
_cell.angle_beta   90.00
_cell.angle_gamma   90.00
#
_symmetry.space_group_name_H-M   'P 1'
#
loop_
_entity.id
_entity.type
_entity.pdbx_description
1 polymer ?
#
loop_
_entity_poly.entity_id
_entity_poly.type
_entity_poly.pdbx_seq_one_letter_code
_entity_poly.pdbx_strand_id
1 'polypeptide(L)'
;MRKQRTEALNFELVVDGTPIEIVAKPYIAANEQPRFRVSYDGSPVHIFGYEPEMGKVIVMDSASEEIHPKIEDAIGRMLLKTIAA
;
A
#
# COMPACT_ATOMS: atom_id res chain seq x y z
N MET A 1 -0.99 -0.40 26.96
CA MET A 1 -0.40 -0.18 25.62
C MET A 1 -1.36 0.67 24.81
N ARG A 2 -1.04 1.95 24.54
CA ARG A 2 -1.83 2.77 23.62
C ARG A 2 -1.59 2.23 22.21
N LYS A 3 -2.56 1.55 21.62
CA LYS A 3 -2.57 1.30 20.16
C LYS A 3 -2.56 2.68 19.52
N GLN A 4 -1.41 3.11 19.02
CA GLN A 4 -1.33 4.28 18.15
C GLN A 4 -2.23 3.94 16.96
N ARG A 5 -3.38 4.61 16.88
CA ARG A 5 -4.34 4.42 15.79
C ARG A 5 -3.73 5.17 14.61
N THR A 6 -2.86 4.52 13.85
CA THR A 6 -2.35 5.13 12.63
C THR A 6 -3.55 5.28 11.70
N GLU A 7 -3.89 6.52 11.37
CA GLU A 7 -5.09 6.83 10.60
C GLU A 7 -4.97 6.22 9.20
N ALA A 8 -6.11 5.79 8.65
CA ALA A 8 -6.16 5.30 7.29
C ALA A 8 -5.91 6.46 6.32
N LEU A 9 -5.05 6.22 5.32
CA LEU A 9 -4.82 7.13 4.22
C LEU A 9 -5.81 6.79 3.12
N ASN A 10 -6.69 7.72 2.80
CA ASN A 10 -7.63 7.57 1.69
C ASN A 10 -7.25 8.58 0.62
N PHE A 11 -7.01 8.12 -0.61
CA PHE A 11 -6.62 8.97 -1.72
C PHE A 11 -7.03 8.36 -3.05
N GLU A 12 -7.15 9.20 -4.08
CA GLU A 12 -7.41 8.76 -5.44
C GLU A 12 -6.09 8.73 -6.23
N LEU A 13 -5.94 7.70 -7.08
CA LEU A 13 -4.89 7.65 -8.09
C LEU A 13 -5.53 7.60 -9.47
N VAL A 14 -4.92 8.26 -10.46
CA VAL A 14 -5.32 8.10 -11.87
C VAL A 14 -4.34 7.15 -12.54
N VAL A 15 -4.82 5.98 -12.94
CA VAL A 15 -4.03 4.95 -13.63
C VAL A 15 -4.64 4.73 -15.01
N ASP A 16 -3.86 4.96 -16.07
CA ASP A 16 -4.32 4.89 -17.47
C ASP A 16 -5.59 5.73 -17.77
N GLY A 17 -5.78 6.83 -17.05
CA GLY A 17 -6.96 7.70 -17.21
C GLY A 17 -8.20 7.24 -16.44
N THR A 18 -8.12 6.14 -15.71
CA THR A 18 -9.16 5.68 -14.78
C THR A 18 -8.81 6.12 -13.35
N PRO A 19 -9.70 6.87 -12.67
CA PRO A 19 -9.54 7.15 -11.24
C PRO A 19 -9.84 5.87 -10.44
N ILE A 20 -8.98 5.58 -9.46
CA ILE A 20 -9.13 4.46 -8.53
C ILE A 20 -9.04 4.99 -7.10
N GLU A 21 -9.98 4.58 -6.25
CA GLU A 21 -9.99 4.94 -4.83
C GLU A 21 -9.11 3.97 -4.06
N ILE A 22 -8.15 4.50 -3.30
CA ILE A 22 -7.22 3.72 -2.49
C ILE A 22 -7.48 3.98 -1.01
N VAL A 23 -7.58 2.89 -0.25
CA VAL A 23 -7.60 2.91 1.22
C VAL A 23 -6.37 2.18 1.73
N ALA A 24 -5.42 2.90 2.32
CA ALA A 24 -4.18 2.34 2.86
C ALA A 24 -4.11 2.50 4.38
N LYS A 25 -4.01 1.39 5.10
CA LYS A 25 -3.90 1.34 6.57
C LYS A 25 -2.47 0.93 6.98
N PRO A 26 -1.63 1.88 7.41
CA PRO A 26 -0.27 1.58 7.87
C PRO A 26 -0.27 0.71 9.14
N TYR A 27 0.72 -0.18 9.24
CA TYR A 27 1.03 -0.95 10.44
C TYR A 27 2.51 -1.35 10.45
N ILE A 28 3.03 -1.69 11.63
CA ILE A 28 4.38 -2.24 11.78
C ILE A 28 4.28 -3.75 11.81
N ALA A 29 5.05 -4.42 10.95
CA ALA A 29 5.12 -5.88 10.92
C ALA A 29 5.95 -6.43 12.09
N ALA A 30 5.91 -7.75 12.30
CA ALA A 30 6.64 -8.39 13.40
C ALA A 30 8.17 -8.23 13.30
N ASN A 31 8.69 -7.97 12.10
CA ASN A 31 10.09 -7.67 11.82
C ASN A 31 10.41 -6.16 11.88
N GLU A 32 9.55 -5.36 12.51
CA GLU A 32 9.68 -3.91 12.68
C GLU A 32 9.69 -3.10 11.38
N GLN A 33 9.38 -3.71 10.24
CA GLN A 33 9.29 -3.02 8.95
C GLN A 33 7.90 -2.38 8.74
N PRO A 34 7.84 -1.20 8.11
CA PRO A 34 6.58 -0.54 7.77
C PRO A 34 5.83 -1.32 6.67
N ARG A 35 4.54 -1.54 6.89
CA ARG A 35 3.63 -2.17 5.93
C ARG A 35 2.29 -1.44 5.86
N PHE A 36 1.55 -1.70 4.79
CA PHE A 36 0.24 -1.12 4.53
C PHE A 36 -0.74 -2.22 4.14
N ARG A 37 -1.93 -2.21 4.76
CA ARG A 37 -3.09 -2.94 4.24
C ARG A 37 -3.79 -2.03 3.25
N VAL A 38 -3.81 -2.40 1.99
CA VAL A 38 -4.31 -1.57 0.89
C VAL A 38 -5.49 -2.27 0.23
N SER A 39 -6.59 -1.56 0.02
CA SER A 39 -7.66 -1.99 -0.89
C SER A 39 -7.88 -0.88 -1.92
N TYR A 40 -8.15 -1.25 -3.17
CA TYR A 40 -8.47 -0.32 -4.24
C TYR A 40 -9.86 -0.64 -4.82
N ASP A 41 -10.73 0.37 -4.98
CA ASP A 41 -12.10 0.19 -5.51
C ASP A 41 -12.91 -0.95 -4.87
N GLY A 42 -12.68 -1.22 -3.58
CA GLY A 42 -13.34 -2.32 -2.86
C GLY A 42 -12.75 -3.72 -3.12
N SER A 43 -11.59 -3.82 -3.75
CA SER A 43 -10.81 -5.05 -3.91
C SER A 43 -10.53 -5.72 -2.55
N PRO A 44 -10.14 -7.01 -2.55
CA PRO A 44 -9.49 -7.63 -1.42
C PRO A 44 -8.31 -6.79 -0.92
N VAL A 45 -8.02 -6.95 0.37
CA VAL A 45 -6.90 -6.25 1.00
C VAL A 45 -5.60 -6.90 0.57
N HIS A 46 -4.73 -6.09 -0.03
CA HIS A 46 -3.35 -6.40 -0.34
C HIS A 46 -2.39 -5.86 0.73
N ILE A 47 -1.28 -6.56 0.97
CA ILE A 47 -0.20 -6.13 1.85
C ILE A 47 0.91 -5.54 1.02
N PHE A 48 1.13 -4.23 1.18
CA PHE A 48 2.27 -3.53 0.63
C PHE A 48 3.34 -3.37 1.72
N GLY A 49 4.62 -3.49 1.35
CA GLY A 49 5.72 -3.26 2.26
C GLY A 49 6.94 -2.69 1.55
N TYR A 50 7.79 -2.00 2.32
CA TYR A 50 9.05 -1.48 1.81
C TYR A 50 10.06 -2.61 1.64
N GLU A 51 10.56 -2.78 0.42
CA GLU A 51 11.64 -3.71 0.07
C GLU A 51 12.96 -2.90 -0.04
N PRO A 52 13.84 -2.96 0.97
CA PRO A 52 15.04 -2.14 1.03
C PRO A 52 16.03 -2.42 -0.10
N GLU A 53 16.12 -3.65 -0.60
CA GLU A 53 17.05 -3.98 -1.69
C GLU A 53 16.66 -3.32 -3.01
N MET A 54 15.35 -3.10 -3.22
CA MET A 54 14.82 -2.45 -4.41
C MET A 54 14.60 -0.95 -4.22
N GLY A 55 14.57 -0.47 -2.97
CA GLY A 55 14.19 0.91 -2.66
C GLY A 55 12.75 1.23 -3.05
N LYS A 56 11.84 0.25 -2.98
CA LYS A 56 10.45 0.36 -3.46
C LYS A 56 9.47 -0.15 -2.41
N VAL A 57 8.22 0.27 -2.51
CA VAL A 57 7.10 -0.38 -1.82
C VAL A 57 6.42 -1.30 -2.84
N ILE A 58 6.35 -2.59 -2.52
CA ILE A 58 5.82 -3.66 -3.40
C ILE A 58 4.74 -4.47 -2.67
N VAL A 59 3.96 -5.23 -3.44
CA VAL A 59 3.03 -6.22 -2.86
C VAL A 59 3.84 -7.39 -2.27
N MET A 60 3.48 -7.80 -1.05
CA MET A 60 4.17 -8.83 -0.27
C MET A 60 3.26 -10.00 0.12
N ASP A 61 1.99 -9.97 -0.25
CA ASP A 61 1.08 -11.08 0.02
C ASP A 61 0.88 -12.02 -1.17
N SER A 62 0.20 -13.12 -0.89
CA SER A 62 -0.21 -14.13 -1.86
C SER A 62 -1.71 -14.05 -2.14
N ALA A 63 -2.31 -12.86 -2.00
CA ALA A 63 -3.74 -12.68 -2.25
C ALA A 63 -4.07 -13.20 -3.67
N SER A 64 -5.15 -13.96 -3.80
CA SER A 64 -5.48 -14.69 -5.04
C SER A 64 -5.89 -13.79 -6.22
N GLU A 65 -6.09 -12.50 -5.97
CA GLU A 65 -6.30 -11.49 -7.01
C GLU A 65 -4.95 -10.87 -7.36
N GLU A 66 -4.48 -11.11 -8.58
CA GLU A 66 -3.27 -10.49 -9.10
C GLU A 66 -3.57 -9.01 -9.38
N ILE A 67 -2.95 -8.11 -8.62
CA ILE A 67 -3.09 -6.68 -8.85
C ILE A 67 -2.47 -6.32 -10.19
N HIS A 68 -3.12 -5.43 -10.94
CA HIS A 68 -2.56 -5.00 -12.23
C HIS A 68 -1.22 -4.27 -12.00
N PRO A 69 -0.13 -4.58 -12.72
CA PRO A 69 1.20 -4.05 -12.42
C PRO A 69 1.31 -2.52 -12.39
N LYS A 70 0.50 -1.83 -13.21
CA LYS A 70 0.46 -0.34 -13.20
C LYS A 70 -0.21 0.23 -11.95
N ILE A 71 -1.22 -0.46 -11.43
CA ILE A 71 -1.88 -0.08 -10.18
C ILE A 71 -0.92 -0.31 -9.02
N GLU A 72 -0.24 -1.45 -9.00
CA GLU A 72 0.80 -1.76 -8.01
C GLU A 72 1.90 -0.68 -8.00
N ASP A 73 2.48 -0.35 -9.16
CA ASP A 73 3.55 0.64 -9.26
C ASP A 73 3.07 2.04 -8.82
N ALA A 74 1.85 2.43 -9.18
CA ALA A 74 1.28 3.72 -8.79
C ALA A 74 1.05 3.82 -7.27
N ILE A 75 0.46 2.79 -6.66
CA ILE A 75 0.26 2.71 -5.20
C ILE A 75 1.61 2.68 -4.49
N GLY A 76 2.54 1.83 -4.94
CA GLY A 76 3.87 1.69 -4.35
C GLY A 76 4.65 3.01 -4.33
N ARG A 77 4.61 3.79 -5.42
CA ARG A 77 5.21 5.14 -5.46
C ARG A 77 4.58 6.11 -4.48
N MET A 78 3.25 6.10 -4.34
CA MET A 78 2.55 6.98 -3.40
C MET A 78 2.92 6.64 -1.96
N LEU A 79 2.88 5.36 -1.60
CA LEU A 79 3.22 4.88 -0.26
C LEU A 79 4.68 5.13 0.09
N LEU A 80 5.61 4.97 -0.86
CA LEU A 80 7.02 5.30 -0.64
C LEU A 80 7.20 6.78 -0.25
N LYS A 81 6.47 7.70 -0.90
CA LYS A 81 6.49 9.13 -0.52
C LYS A 81 5.96 9.34 0.89
N THR A 82 4.95 8.59 1.31
CA THR A 82 4.40 8.67 2.67
C THR A 82 5.41 8.21 3.73
N ILE A 83 6.24 7.21 3.44
CA ILE A 83 7.28 6.74 4.36
C ILE A 83 8.42 7.77 4.47
N ALA A 84 8.72 8.47 3.37
CA ALA A 84 9.84 9.41 3.29
C ALA A 84 9.50 10.84 3.75
N ALA A 85 8.22 11.15 4.00
CA ALA A 85 7.72 12.46 4.43
C ALA A 85 7.74 12.60 5.96
#